data_AF-A0A3N5KEP3-F1
#
_entry.id   AF-A0A3N5KEP3-F1
#
_cell.length_a   1.000
_cell.length_b   1.000
_cell.length_c   1.000
_cell.angle_alpha   90.00
_cell.angle_beta   90.00
_cell.angle_gamma   90.00
#
_symmetry.space_group_name_H-M   'P 1'
#
loop_
_entity.id
_entity.type
_entity.pdbx_description
1 polymer ?
#
loop_
_entity_poly.entity_id
_entity_poly.type
_entity_poly.pdbx_seq_one_letter_code
_entity_poly.pdbx_strand_id
1 'polypeptide(L)'
;MLEMALEENSKLLQLEKASLNPKAKDKYSQYDIVTNINNLTEFGFLCYVKMFEMDNAITFFQQNYIESDKEISLYILLRLLFSLNHKEHFLREYEAAVKDGVKPRDELVKTYKFTKETGQLPEYFGWFGKKPAG
;
A
#
# COMPACT_ATOMS: atom_id res chain seq x y z
N MET A 1 21.61 -6.28 -8.73
CA MET A 1 20.45 -6.92 -9.39
C MET A 1 19.14 -6.22 -9.04
N LEU A 2 18.84 -5.95 -7.76
CA LEU A 2 17.61 -5.24 -7.36
C LEU A 2 17.56 -3.79 -7.86
N GLU A 3 18.67 -3.05 -7.83
CA GLU A 3 18.75 -1.69 -8.38
C GLU A 3 18.40 -1.64 -9.87
N MET A 4 18.95 -2.55 -10.68
CA MET A 4 18.61 -2.66 -12.11
C MET A 4 17.13 -3.02 -12.32
N ALA A 5 16.57 -3.89 -11.48
CA ALA A 5 15.15 -4.24 -11.55
C ALA A 5 14.26 -3.05 -11.19
N LEU A 6 14.64 -2.26 -10.19
CA LEU A 6 13.94 -1.03 -9.81
C LEU A 6 14.07 0.05 -10.90
N GLU A 7 15.23 0.17 -11.53
CA GLU A 7 15.45 1.06 -12.66
C GLU A 7 14.53 0.71 -13.83
N GLU A 8 14.49 -0.56 -14.23
CA GLU A 8 13.62 -1.03 -15.32
C GLU A 8 12.14 -0.89 -14.97
N ASN A 9 11.75 -1.25 -13.75
CA ASN A 9 10.39 -1.02 -13.24
C ASN A 9 10.00 0.46 -13.32
N SER A 10 10.92 1.36 -12.95
CA SER A 10 10.67 2.81 -13.02
C SER A 10 10.49 3.28 -14.45
N LYS A 11 11.25 2.75 -15.42
CA LYS A 11 11.05 3.06 -16.85
C LYS A 11 9.68 2.60 -17.33
N LEU A 12 9.29 1.36 -17.05
CA LEU A 12 7.99 0.82 -17.40
C LEU A 12 6.84 1.63 -16.77
N LEU A 13 6.99 1.99 -15.50
CA LEU A 13 6.02 2.81 -14.78
C LEU A 13 5.82 4.18 -15.44
N GLN A 14 6.90 4.83 -15.90
CA GLN A 14 6.79 6.09 -16.64
C GLN A 14 6.09 5.93 -17.99
N LEU A 15 6.34 4.83 -18.71
CA LEU A 15 5.67 4.54 -19.98
C LEU A 15 4.15 4.33 -19.80
N GLU A 16 3.76 3.59 -18.76
CA GLU A 16 2.35 3.39 -18.42
C GLU A 16 1.68 4.71 -18.00
N LYS A 17 2.34 5.50 -17.15
CA LYS A 17 1.87 6.84 -16.77
C LYS A 17 1.70 7.78 -17.96
N ALA A 18 2.61 7.73 -18.93
CA ALA A 18 2.50 8.52 -20.17
C ALA A 18 1.33 8.07 -21.06
N SER A 19 0.90 6.82 -20.93
CA SER A 19 -0.23 6.23 -21.66
C SER A 19 -1.58 6.53 -20.99
N LEU A 20 -1.58 6.93 -19.72
CA LEU A 20 -2.78 7.29 -18.97
C LEU A 20 -3.40 8.59 -19.53
N ASN A 21 -4.63 8.49 -19.99
CA ASN A 21 -5.43 9.62 -20.44
C ASN A 21 -6.78 9.64 -19.69
N PRO A 22 -6.92 10.48 -18.65
CA PRO A 22 -8.13 10.58 -17.86
C PRO A 22 -9.38 11.01 -18.65
N LYS A 23 -9.21 11.54 -19.87
CA LYS A 23 -10.29 11.97 -20.77
C LYS A 23 -10.58 10.97 -21.88
N ALA A 24 -9.92 9.81 -21.90
CA ALA A 24 -10.17 8.79 -22.90
C ALA A 24 -11.62 8.30 -22.82
N LYS A 25 -12.22 8.04 -23.98
CA LYS A 25 -13.59 7.50 -24.07
C LYS A 25 -13.64 6.04 -23.66
N ASP A 26 -12.56 5.29 -23.88
CA ASP A 26 -12.45 3.89 -23.51
C ASP A 26 -11.98 3.78 -22.05
N LYS A 27 -12.94 3.56 -21.15
CA LYS A 27 -12.68 3.39 -19.72
C LYS A 27 -12.02 2.05 -19.39
N TYR A 28 -12.18 1.02 -20.22
CA TYR A 28 -11.59 -0.30 -19.97
C TYR A 28 -10.08 -0.24 -20.18
N SER A 29 -9.63 0.37 -21.29
CA SER A 29 -8.20 0.60 -21.53
C SER A 29 -7.54 1.42 -20.42
N GLN A 30 -8.23 2.41 -19.85
CA GLN A 30 -7.67 3.21 -18.74
C GLN A 30 -7.61 2.44 -17.43
N TYR A 31 -8.58 1.55 -17.18
CA TYR A 31 -8.55 0.67 -16.02
C TYR A 31 -7.33 -0.27 -16.05
N ASP A 32 -7.03 -0.85 -17.21
CA ASP A 32 -5.87 -1.73 -17.37
C ASP A 32 -4.55 -0.97 -17.16
N ILE A 33 -4.43 0.25 -17.67
CA ILE A 33 -3.26 1.11 -17.44
C ILE A 33 -3.09 1.42 -15.95
N VAL A 34 -4.16 1.81 -15.24
CA VAL A 34 -4.10 2.05 -13.79
C VAL A 34 -3.71 0.79 -13.03
N THR A 35 -4.26 -0.37 -13.43
CA THR A 35 -3.91 -1.67 -12.84
C THR A 35 -2.42 -1.97 -13.03
N ASN A 36 -1.87 -1.75 -14.22
CA ASN A 36 -0.45 -1.92 -14.49
C ASN A 36 0.42 -0.96 -13.66
N ILE A 37 0.03 0.32 -13.57
CA ILE A 37 0.73 1.32 -12.74
C ILE A 37 0.76 0.87 -11.27
N ASN A 38 -0.36 0.38 -10.73
CA ASN A 38 -0.44 -0.07 -9.35
C ASN A 38 0.41 -1.33 -9.12
N ASN A 39 0.39 -2.29 -10.05
CA ASN A 39 1.23 -3.48 -10.00
C ASN A 39 2.74 -3.14 -10.02
N LEU A 40 3.16 -2.24 -10.91
CA LEU A 40 4.55 -1.76 -10.99
C LEU A 40 4.94 -0.97 -9.74
N THR A 41 3.99 -0.25 -9.13
CA THR A 41 4.19 0.45 -7.87
C THR A 41 4.45 -0.54 -6.72
N GLU A 42 3.62 -1.58 -6.59
CA GLU A 42 3.81 -2.63 -5.58
C GLU A 42 5.11 -3.41 -5.79
N PHE A 43 5.50 -3.68 -7.05
CA PHE A 43 6.80 -4.31 -7.35
C PHE A 43 7.97 -3.41 -6.93
N GLY A 44 7.94 -2.12 -7.30
CA GLY A 44 8.98 -1.17 -6.90
C GLY A 44 9.08 -1.00 -5.39
N PHE A 45 7.95 -0.99 -4.69
CA PHE A 45 7.89 -1.04 -3.22
C PHE A 45 8.65 -2.26 -2.69
N LEU A 46 8.40 -3.46 -3.21
CA LEU A 46 9.08 -4.67 -2.79
C LEU A 46 10.59 -4.66 -3.10
N CYS A 47 11.02 -4.04 -4.20
CA CYS A 47 12.44 -3.83 -4.48
C CYS A 47 13.11 -3.00 -3.38
N TYR A 48 12.53 -1.85 -3.01
CA TYR A 48 13.04 -1.03 -1.91
C TYR A 48 13.07 -1.78 -0.58
N VAL A 49 12.01 -2.52 -0.25
CA VAL A 49 11.96 -3.38 0.95
C VAL A 49 13.13 -4.37 0.97
N LYS A 50 13.42 -5.02 -0.16
CA LYS A 50 14.52 -6.00 -0.27
C LYS A 50 15.91 -5.37 -0.22
N MET A 51 16.00 -4.06 -0.44
CA MET A 51 17.22 -3.27 -0.23
C MET A 51 17.30 -2.67 1.18
N PHE A 52 16.38 -3.02 2.08
CA PHE A 52 16.27 -2.49 3.44
C PHE A 52 15.93 -0.99 3.50
N GLU A 53 15.32 -0.45 2.45
CA GLU A 53 14.95 0.96 2.34
C GLU A 53 13.44 1.17 2.52
N MET A 54 12.92 0.88 3.72
CA MET A 54 11.47 0.90 3.97
C MET A 54 10.82 2.27 3.75
N ASP A 55 11.46 3.35 4.19
CA ASP A 55 10.92 4.70 4.00
C ASP A 55 10.88 5.10 2.52
N ASN A 56 11.86 4.68 1.73
CA ASN A 56 11.85 4.86 0.28
C ASN A 56 10.74 4.02 -0.36
N ALA A 57 10.50 2.80 0.12
CA ALA A 57 9.39 1.96 -0.35
C ALA A 57 8.05 2.67 -0.15
N ILE A 58 7.77 3.16 1.07
CA ILE A 58 6.53 3.86 1.41
C ILE A 58 6.37 5.14 0.57
N THR A 59 7.44 5.93 0.47
CA THR A 59 7.45 7.15 -0.36
C THR A 59 7.14 6.84 -1.82
N PHE A 60 7.78 5.79 -2.37
CA PHE A 60 7.55 5.35 -3.74
C PHE A 60 6.10 4.89 -3.94
N PHE A 61 5.53 4.15 -2.99
CA PHE A 61 4.12 3.76 -3.05
C PHE A 61 3.19 4.98 -3.08
N GLN A 62 3.35 5.91 -2.13
CA GLN A 62 2.50 7.10 -2.00
C GLN A 62 2.56 8.02 -3.22
N GLN A 63 3.71 8.07 -3.91
CA GLN A 63 3.88 8.89 -5.12
C GLN A 63 3.32 8.25 -6.40
N ASN A 64 3.17 6.93 -6.43
CA ASN A 64 2.92 6.21 -7.67
C ASN A 64 1.61 5.41 -7.70
N TYR A 65 1.09 4.99 -6.55
CA TYR A 65 -0.16 4.24 -6.48
C TYR A 65 -1.35 5.14 -6.83
N ILE A 66 -2.15 4.73 -7.82
CA ILE A 66 -3.30 5.47 -8.30
C ILE A 66 -4.56 4.84 -7.70
N GLU A 67 -5.14 5.57 -6.75
CA GLU A 67 -6.47 5.31 -6.23
C GLU A 67 -7.10 6.64 -5.80
N SER A 68 -8.36 6.84 -6.19
CA SER A 68 -9.15 8.04 -5.87
C SER A 68 -9.60 8.05 -4.41
N ASP A 69 -9.93 6.89 -3.86
CA ASP A 69 -10.30 6.75 -2.46
C ASP A 69 -9.05 6.58 -1.59
N LYS A 70 -8.72 7.63 -0.85
CA LYS A 70 -7.57 7.63 0.07
C LYS A 70 -7.66 6.51 1.11
N GLU A 71 -8.86 6.08 1.50
CA GLU A 71 -9.03 4.96 2.43
C GLU A 71 -8.61 3.63 1.79
N ILE A 72 -8.93 3.42 0.52
CA ILE A 72 -8.48 2.22 -0.21
C ILE A 72 -6.96 2.23 -0.37
N SER A 73 -6.36 3.37 -0.74
CA SER A 73 -4.90 3.49 -0.82
C SER A 73 -4.22 3.19 0.51
N LEU A 74 -4.76 3.73 1.62
CA LEU A 74 -4.29 3.43 2.97
C LEU A 74 -4.40 1.93 3.29
N TYR A 75 -5.55 1.31 3.00
CA TYR A 75 -5.76 -0.11 3.24
C TYR A 75 -4.70 -0.98 2.55
N ILE A 76 -4.37 -0.68 1.30
CA ILE A 76 -3.36 -1.42 0.53
C ILE A 76 -1.96 -1.24 1.13
N LEU A 77 -1.56 -0.02 1.45
CA LEU A 77 -0.26 0.24 2.09
C LEU A 77 -0.13 -0.50 3.42
N LEU A 78 -1.15 -0.40 4.27
CA LEU A 78 -1.17 -1.07 5.58
C LEU A 78 -1.16 -2.60 5.44
N ARG A 79 -1.82 -3.16 4.42
CA ARG A 79 -1.77 -4.60 4.12
C ARG A 79 -0.37 -5.06 3.70
N LEU A 80 0.35 -4.26 2.91
CA LEU A 80 1.73 -4.55 2.53
C LEU A 80 2.65 -4.54 3.76
N LEU A 81 2.56 -3.49 4.58
CA LEU A 81 3.34 -3.37 5.82
C LEU A 81 3.03 -4.50 6.81
N PHE A 82 1.75 -4.87 6.93
CA PHE A 82 1.32 -6.02 7.73
C PHE A 82 1.94 -7.33 7.23
N SER A 83 1.85 -7.60 5.93
CA SER A 83 2.39 -8.84 5.31
C SER A 83 3.91 -8.98 5.49
N LEU A 84 4.60 -7.85 5.63
CA LEU A 84 6.04 -7.81 5.86
C LEU A 84 6.40 -7.73 7.36
N ASN A 85 5.41 -7.75 8.26
CA ASN A 85 5.57 -7.62 9.72
C ASN A 85 6.26 -6.31 10.17
N HIS A 86 6.07 -5.20 9.43
CA HIS A 86 6.63 -3.88 9.77
C HIS A 86 5.68 -3.05 10.62
N LYS A 87 5.49 -3.44 11.88
CA LYS A 87 4.50 -2.83 12.79
C LYS A 87 4.72 -1.35 13.07
N GLU A 88 5.97 -0.90 13.17
CA GLU A 88 6.28 0.50 13.50
C GLU A 88 5.83 1.42 12.36
N HIS A 89 6.11 1.02 11.13
CA HIS A 89 5.69 1.72 9.93
C HIS A 89 4.17 1.63 9.77
N PHE A 90 3.57 0.46 10.04
CA PHE A 90 2.11 0.31 10.06
C PHE A 90 1.42 1.34 10.96
N LEU A 91 1.87 1.48 12.21
CA LEU A 91 1.31 2.44 13.16
C LEU A 91 1.52 3.87 12.69
N ARG A 92 2.73 4.20 12.22
CA ARG A 92 3.09 5.53 11.73
C ARG A 92 2.20 5.97 10.56
N GLU A 93 2.08 5.13 9.53
CA GLU A 93 1.30 5.46 8.34
C GLU A 93 -0.20 5.51 8.62
N TYR A 94 -0.71 4.65 9.52
CA TYR A 94 -2.09 4.73 9.99
C TYR A 94 -2.37 6.08 10.69
N GLU A 95 -1.53 6.46 11.66
CA GLU A 95 -1.70 7.69 12.43
C GLU A 95 -1.58 8.94 11.54
N ALA A 96 -0.64 8.94 10.60
CA ALA A 96 -0.48 10.00 9.61
C ALA A 96 -1.74 10.16 8.74
N ALA A 97 -2.29 9.08 8.20
CA ALA A 97 -3.46 9.14 7.35
C ALA A 97 -4.71 9.61 8.10
N VAL A 98 -4.91 9.16 9.35
CA VAL A 98 -6.01 9.64 10.21
C VAL A 98 -5.88 11.13 10.49
N LYS A 99 -4.65 11.60 10.78
CA LYS A 99 -4.37 13.03 11.00
C LYS A 99 -4.70 13.86 9.76
N ASP A 100 -4.50 13.31 8.57
CA ASP A 100 -4.83 13.95 7.28
C ASP A 100 -6.32 13.79 6.88
N GLY A 101 -7.15 13.27 7.77
CA GLY A 101 -8.60 13.19 7.61
C GLY A 101 -9.11 11.96 6.85
N VAL A 102 -8.25 10.98 6.55
CA VAL A 102 -8.70 9.68 6.06
C VAL A 102 -9.49 8.98 7.17
N LYS A 103 -10.62 8.38 6.81
CA LYS A 103 -11.48 7.62 7.74
C LYS A 103 -11.27 6.12 7.50
N PRO A 104 -10.41 5.42 8.26
CA PRO A 104 -10.14 4.00 8.04
C PRO A 104 -11.39 3.17 8.31
N ARG A 105 -11.58 2.09 7.54
CA ARG A 105 -12.61 1.08 7.83
C ARG A 105 -12.43 0.41 9.18
N ASP A 106 -13.52 -0.13 9.73
CA ASP A 106 -13.56 -0.72 11.07
C ASP A 106 -12.50 -1.79 11.32
N GLU A 107 -12.20 -2.59 10.30
CA GLU A 107 -11.16 -3.64 10.36
C GLU A 107 -9.77 -3.05 10.62
N LEU A 108 -9.43 -1.92 10.00
CA LEU A 108 -8.16 -1.22 10.21
C LEU A 108 -8.11 -0.59 11.59
N VAL A 109 -9.21 0.00 12.05
CA VAL A 109 -9.31 0.57 13.40
C VAL A 109 -9.07 -0.50 14.47
N LYS A 110 -9.66 -1.69 14.31
CA LYS A 110 -9.44 -2.82 15.21
C LYS A 110 -8.00 -3.30 15.18
N THR A 111 -7.39 -3.39 13.99
CA THR A 111 -5.99 -3.78 13.81
C THR A 111 -5.05 -2.81 14.51
N TYR A 112 -5.24 -1.51 14.29
CA TYR A 112 -4.48 -0.45 14.95
C TYR A 112 -4.59 -0.53 16.47
N LYS A 113 -5.80 -0.64 17.03
CA LYS A 113 -6.02 -0.72 18.49
C LYS A 113 -5.31 -1.92 19.10
N PHE A 114 -5.50 -3.10 18.51
CA PHE A 114 -4.83 -4.33 18.95
C PHE A 114 -3.30 -4.14 18.96
N THR A 115 -2.74 -3.56 17.90
CA THR A 115 -1.29 -3.36 17.78
C THR A 115 -0.75 -2.31 18.74
N LYS A 116 -1.49 -1.23 18.99
CA LYS A 116 -1.14 -0.25 20.03
C LYS A 116 -1.15 -0.84 21.44
N GLU A 117 -2.14 -1.68 21.75
CA GLU A 117 -2.34 -2.25 23.08
C GLU A 117 -1.35 -3.39 23.39
N THR A 118 -1.09 -4.25 22.41
CA THR A 118 -0.26 -5.46 22.59
C THR A 118 1.19 -5.29 22.16
N GLY A 119 1.49 -4.28 21.34
CA GLY A 119 2.80 -4.13 20.69
C GLY A 119 3.06 -5.16 19.59
N GLN A 120 2.04 -5.90 19.14
CA GLN A 120 2.13 -6.96 18.12
C GLN A 120 1.07 -6.75 17.03
N LEU A 121 1.37 -7.16 15.79
CA LEU A 121 0.33 -7.28 14.76
C LEU A 121 -0.56 -8.49 15.09
N PRO A 122 -1.88 -8.43 14.82
CA PRO A 122 -2.74 -9.61 14.96
C PRO A 122 -2.30 -10.69 13.97
N GLU A 123 -2.74 -11.93 14.18
CA GLU A 123 -2.42 -13.06 13.29
C GLU A 123 -3.00 -12.87 11.87
N TYR A 124 -4.19 -12.26 11.78
CA TYR A 124 -4.89 -12.03 10.52
C TYR A 124 -5.15 -10.55 10.30
N PHE A 125 -4.87 -10.08 9.08
CA PHE A 125 -5.16 -8.72 8.68
C PHE A 125 -6.68 -8.52 8.53
N GLY A 126 -7.22 -7.56 9.28
CA GLY A 126 -8.62 -7.16 9.18
C GLY A 126 -9.66 -8.18 9.66
N TRP A 127 -9.25 -9.37 10.11
CA TRP A 127 -10.18 -10.34 10.70
C TRP A 127 -10.11 -10.31 12.23
N PHE A 128 -11.22 -9.90 12.85
CA PHE A 128 -11.48 -10.08 14.27
C PHE A 128 -12.81 -10.83 14.44
N GLY A 129 -12.87 -12.06 13.92
CA GLY A 129 -13.89 -13.01 14.33
C GLY A 129 -13.59 -13.51 15.74
N LYS A 130 -14.64 -13.73 16.54
CA LYS A 130 -14.54 -14.13 17.96
C LYS A 130 -13.46 -15.20 18.17
N LYS A 131 -12.63 -14.98 19.20
CA LYS A 131 -11.72 -15.97 19.81
C LYS A 131 -12.38 -17.36 19.78
N PRO A 132 -11.76 -18.43 19.26
CA PRO A 132 -12.28 -19.76 19.54
C PRO A 132 -12.33 -19.90 21.07
N ALA A 133 -13.55 -20.14 21.58
CA ALA A 133 -13.73 -20.63 22.93
C ALA A 133 -13.33 -22.10 22.90
N GLY A 134 -12.27 -22.46 23.64
CA GLY A 134 -11.76 -23.82 23.75
C GLY A 134 -10.26 -23.83 23.90
#